data_AF-A0A7S0NA13-F1
#
_entry.id   AF-A0A7S0NA13-F1
#
_cell.length_a   1.000
_cell.length_b   1.000
_cell.length_c   1.000
_cell.angle_alpha   90.00
_cell.angle_beta   90.00
_cell.angle_gamma   90.00
#
_symmetry.space_group_name_H-M   'P 1'
#
loop_
_entity.id
_entity.type
_entity.pdbx_description
1 polymer ?
#
loop_
_entity_poly.entity_id
_entity_poly.type
_entity_poly.pdbx_seq_one_letter_code
_entity_poly.pdbx_strand_id
1 'polypeptide(L)'
;MQEASGFSEAAEGKNRLRRMLRSFFPARDCFTLVRPATDEGVLRDLCAAPEDLLRPEFVQQAAALRARILSAAEPKRMQGTLLDGPALAALARVYTAAVRDGAVPSIQDAYTCICQGRLRRAYEDAAGAFAEEMR
;
A
#
# COMPACT_ATOMS: atom_id res chain seq x y z
N MET A 1 18.33 -0.66 -9.99
CA MET A 1 18.06 -1.48 -11.19
C MET A 1 18.63 -0.79 -12.42
N GLN A 2 19.63 -1.38 -13.06
CA GLN A 2 20.22 -0.91 -14.32
C GLN A 2 19.59 -1.63 -15.51
N GLU A 3 19.67 -1.00 -16.69
CA GLU A 3 19.19 -1.61 -17.93
C GLU A 3 20.18 -2.66 -18.42
N ALA A 4 19.66 -3.74 -19.00
CA ALA A 4 20.49 -4.73 -19.68
C ALA A 4 20.98 -4.13 -21.00
N SER A 5 22.24 -4.36 -21.33
CA SER A 5 22.82 -4.00 -22.62
C SER A 5 22.29 -4.92 -23.74
N GLY A 6 22.20 -4.37 -24.95
CA GLY A 6 21.77 -5.09 -26.15
C GLY A 6 20.30 -4.85 -26.52
N PHE A 7 20.00 -5.08 -27.80
CA PHE A 7 18.69 -4.82 -28.44
C PHE A 7 17.92 -6.11 -28.73
N SER A 8 18.18 -7.18 -27.98
CA SER A 8 17.38 -8.40 -28.13
C SER A 8 15.98 -8.18 -27.57
N GLU A 9 14.98 -8.84 -28.14
CA GLU A 9 13.58 -8.76 -27.68
C GLU A 9 13.45 -9.10 -26.18
N ALA A 10 14.22 -10.07 -25.71
CA ALA A 10 14.29 -10.42 -24.29
C ALA A 10 14.92 -9.32 -23.41
N ALA A 11 15.93 -8.60 -23.92
CA ALA A 11 16.53 -7.47 -23.21
C ALA A 11 15.57 -6.27 -23.17
N GLU A 12 14.89 -5.98 -24.28
CA GLU A 12 13.88 -4.93 -24.35
C GLU A 12 12.70 -5.20 -23.41
N GLY A 13 12.19 -6.43 -23.38
CA GLY A 13 11.13 -6.83 -22.45
C GLY A 13 11.52 -6.61 -20.98
N LYS A 14 12.73 -7.01 -20.58
CA LYS A 14 13.25 -6.78 -19.23
C LYS A 14 13.41 -5.29 -18.92
N ASN A 15 13.93 -4.51 -19.87
CA ASN A 15 14.13 -3.07 -19.71
C ASN A 15 12.80 -2.32 -19.62
N ARG A 16 11.78 -2.75 -20.37
CA ARG A 16 10.41 -2.22 -20.27
C ARG A 16 9.83 -2.42 -18.87
N LEU A 17 9.92 -3.63 -18.32
CA LEU A 17 9.44 -3.92 -16.96
C LEU A 17 10.18 -3.07 -15.90
N ARG A 18 11.51 -2.96 -16.01
CA ARG A 18 12.30 -2.09 -15.12
C ARG A 18 11.88 -0.63 -15.21
N ARG A 19 11.61 -0.11 -16.42
CA ARG A 19 11.09 1.25 -16.62
C ARG A 19 9.73 1.44 -15.97
N MET A 20 8.80 0.49 -16.15
CA MET A 20 7.47 0.55 -15.53
C MET A 20 7.55 0.55 -14.00
N LEU A 21 8.33 -0.35 -13.41
CA LEU A 21 8.53 -0.39 -11.95
C LEU A 21 9.14 0.93 -11.43
N ARG A 22 10.10 1.50 -12.15
CA ARG A 22 10.71 2.78 -11.77
C ARG A 22 9.72 3.94 -11.82
N SER A 23 8.81 3.92 -12.80
CA SER A 23 7.80 4.97 -12.99
C SER A 23 6.65 4.86 -11.99
N PHE A 24 6.13 3.66 -11.74
CA PHE A 24 4.96 3.47 -10.85
C PHE A 24 5.32 3.47 -9.36
N PHE A 25 6.54 3.06 -9.01
CA PHE A 25 6.99 2.98 -7.61
C PHE A 25 8.23 3.87 -7.44
N PRO A 26 8.10 5.20 -7.29
CA PRO A 26 9.24 6.11 -7.26
C PRO A 26 10.14 5.91 -6.03
N ALA A 27 9.54 5.70 -4.86
CA ALA A 27 10.23 5.32 -3.64
C ALA A 27 10.39 3.80 -3.60
N ARG A 28 11.63 3.32 -3.52
CA ARG A 28 11.97 1.88 -3.49
C ARG A 28 13.09 1.67 -2.51
N ASP A 29 13.02 0.56 -1.81
CA ASP A 29 14.02 0.16 -0.83
C ASP A 29 14.30 -1.34 -0.92
N CYS A 30 15.48 -1.76 -0.49
CA CYS A 30 15.88 -3.15 -0.41
C CYS A 30 16.57 -3.39 0.92
N PHE A 31 16.01 -4.29 1.72
CA PHE A 31 16.55 -4.69 3.01
C PHE A 31 16.68 -6.21 3.02
N THR A 32 17.89 -6.71 3.25
CA THR A 32 18.13 -8.15 3.31
C THR A 32 17.99 -8.65 4.75
N LEU A 33 17.38 -9.83 4.89
CA LEU A 33 17.24 -10.52 6.17
C LEU A 33 18.03 -11.82 6.10
N VAL A 34 18.71 -12.15 7.20
CA VAL A 34 19.27 -13.49 7.37
C VAL A 34 18.16 -14.52 7.57
N ARG A 35 18.47 -15.79 7.34
CA ARG A 35 17.53 -16.88 7.58
C ARG A 35 17.07 -16.87 9.06
N PRO A 36 15.76 -17.02 9.37
CA PRO A 36 15.24 -16.91 10.73
C PRO A 36 15.76 -17.96 11.72
N ALA A 37 15.85 -19.21 11.28
CA ALA A 37 16.31 -20.36 12.05
C ALA A 37 17.06 -21.35 11.14
N THR A 38 17.87 -22.23 11.72
CA THR A 38 18.56 -23.32 11.00
C THR A 38 17.71 -24.59 10.96
N ASP A 39 16.86 -24.79 11.98
CA ASP A 39 15.98 -25.95 12.11
C ASP A 39 14.76 -25.82 11.17
N GLU A 40 14.57 -26.81 10.29
CA GLU A 40 13.47 -26.83 9.32
C GLU A 40 12.08 -27.05 9.96
N GLY A 41 12.03 -27.73 11.12
CA GLY A 41 10.81 -27.88 11.91
C GLY A 41 10.33 -26.53 12.45
N VAL A 42 11.26 -25.72 12.96
CA VAL A 42 10.97 -24.35 13.41
C VAL A 42 10.52 -23.46 12.25
N LEU A 43 11.18 -23.55 11.08
CA LEU A 43 10.81 -22.75 9.91
C LEU A 43 9.43 -23.09 9.34
N ARG A 44 8.98 -24.34 9.51
CA ARG A 44 7.65 -24.77 9.08
C ARG A 44 6.54 -24.04 9.83
N ASP A 45 6.75 -23.72 11.10
CA ASP A 45 5.79 -23.01 11.95
C ASP A 45 6.42 -21.79 12.63
N LEU A 46 7.02 -20.92 11.82
CA LEU A 46 7.76 -19.75 12.31
C LEU A 46 6.88 -18.76 13.08
N CYS A 47 5.59 -18.70 12.77
CA CYS A 47 4.64 -17.79 13.44
C CYS A 47 4.36 -18.22 14.88
N ALA A 48 4.38 -19.52 15.17
CA ALA A 48 4.20 -20.05 16.53
C ALA A 48 5.53 -20.26 17.27
N ALA A 49 6.66 -20.18 16.56
CA ALA A 49 7.98 -20.37 17.14
C ALA A 49 8.30 -19.24 18.15
N PRO A 50 8.75 -19.59 19.36
CA PRO A 50 9.23 -18.58 20.31
C PRO A 50 10.55 -17.96 19.81
N GLU A 51 10.77 -16.68 20.15
CA GLU A 51 11.90 -15.90 19.63
C GLU A 51 13.29 -16.45 20.03
N ASP A 52 13.38 -17.22 21.12
CA ASP A 52 14.61 -17.86 21.59
C ASP A 52 15.09 -19.00 20.67
N LEU A 53 14.19 -19.58 19.87
CA LEU A 53 14.54 -20.53 18.81
C LEU A 53 14.96 -19.85 17.50
N LEU A 54 14.81 -18.52 17.42
CA LEU A 54 15.23 -17.73 16.28
C LEU A 54 16.67 -17.27 16.45
N ARG A 55 17.33 -17.04 15.31
CA ARG A 55 18.67 -16.49 15.30
C ARG A 55 18.65 -15.04 15.81
N PRO A 56 19.49 -14.67 16.80
CA PRO A 56 19.51 -13.33 17.34
C PRO A 56 19.71 -12.24 16.29
N GLU A 57 20.53 -12.51 15.26
CA GLU A 57 20.75 -11.55 14.17
C GLU A 57 19.48 -11.33 13.34
N PHE A 58 18.65 -12.36 13.13
CA PHE A 58 17.38 -12.22 12.45
C PHE A 58 16.43 -11.32 13.24
N VAL A 59 16.31 -11.56 14.54
CA VAL A 59 15.43 -10.78 15.43
C VAL A 59 15.83 -9.29 15.41
N GLN A 60 17.13 -9.02 15.54
CA GLN A 60 17.66 -7.65 15.47
C GLN A 60 17.40 -6.99 14.10
N GLN A 61 17.64 -7.71 13.00
CA GLN A 61 17.41 -7.20 11.65
C GLN A 61 15.92 -6.98 11.36
N ALA A 62 15.04 -7.86 11.83
CA ALA A 62 13.59 -7.72 11.70
C ALA A 62 13.08 -6.49 12.49
N ALA A 63 13.60 -6.28 13.70
CA ALA A 63 13.30 -5.08 14.48
C ALA A 63 13.77 -3.80 13.77
N ALA A 64 14.99 -3.81 13.22
CA ALA A 64 15.52 -2.69 12.45
C ALA A 64 14.69 -2.42 11.18
N LEU A 65 14.28 -3.46 10.45
CA LEU A 65 13.41 -3.34 9.30
C LEU A 65 12.06 -2.74 9.68
N ARG A 66 11.44 -3.21 10.77
CA ARG A 66 10.18 -2.65 11.28
C ARG A 66 10.32 -1.17 11.61
N ALA A 67 11.36 -0.79 12.33
CA ALA A 67 11.62 0.61 12.67
C ALA A 67 11.76 1.48 11.40
N ARG A 68 12.54 1.00 10.42
CA ARG A 68 12.75 1.69 9.14
C ARG A 68 11.45 1.86 8.34
N ILE A 69 10.63 0.82 8.25
CA ILE A 69 9.32 0.88 7.57
C ILE A 69 8.43 1.90 8.26
N LEU A 70 8.31 1.84 9.59
CA LEU A 70 7.44 2.74 10.35
C LEU A 70 7.92 4.20 10.32
N SER A 71 9.23 4.44 10.27
CA SER A 71 9.78 5.80 10.14
C SER A 71 9.62 6.38 8.74
N ALA A 72 9.62 5.54 7.70
CA ALA A 72 9.54 5.97 6.31
C ALA A 72 8.11 5.94 5.73
N ALA A 73 7.17 5.28 6.42
CA ALA A 73 5.79 5.16 5.96
C ALA A 73 5.07 6.50 5.99
N GLU A 74 4.70 7.01 4.82
CA GLU A 74 3.89 8.22 4.70
C GLU A 74 2.38 7.90 4.75
N PRO A 75 1.55 8.82 5.28
CA PRO A 75 0.10 8.68 5.20
C PRO A 75 -0.36 8.48 3.75
N LYS A 76 -1.34 7.59 3.55
CA LYS A 76 -1.85 7.31 2.20
C LYS A 76 -2.47 8.57 1.61
N ARG A 77 -1.99 8.95 0.42
CA ARG A 77 -2.54 10.04 -0.38
C ARG A 77 -3.15 9.55 -1.68
N MET A 78 -4.14 10.28 -2.16
CA MET A 78 -4.73 10.11 -3.49
C MET A 78 -4.93 11.49 -4.11
N GLN A 79 -4.40 11.71 -5.32
CA GLN A 79 -4.47 13.02 -6.01
C GLN A 79 -4.05 14.18 -5.08
N GLY A 80 -2.97 14.01 -4.31
CA GLY A 80 -2.46 14.99 -3.35
C GLY A 80 -3.18 15.05 -2.00
N THR A 81 -4.38 14.46 -1.89
CA THR A 81 -5.23 14.54 -0.68
C THR A 81 -4.96 13.37 0.25
N LEU A 82 -4.88 13.63 1.56
CA LEU A 82 -4.70 12.61 2.58
C LEU A 82 -6.01 11.80 2.75
N LEU A 83 -5.90 10.48 2.78
CA LEU A 83 -7.03 9.59 2.99
C LEU A 83 -7.13 9.20 4.47
N ASP A 84 -8.29 9.50 5.06
CA ASP A 84 -8.66 8.98 6.38
C ASP A 84 -9.24 7.54 6.30
N GLY A 85 -9.54 6.96 7.45
CA GLY A 85 -10.12 5.61 7.55
C GLY A 85 -11.40 5.41 6.73
N PRO A 86 -12.44 6.25 6.89
CA PRO A 86 -13.67 6.16 6.10
C PRO A 86 -13.47 6.24 4.58
N ALA A 87 -12.61 7.15 4.08
CA ALA A 87 -12.28 7.20 2.66
C ALA A 87 -11.58 5.92 2.19
N LEU A 88 -10.62 5.43 2.97
CA LEU A 88 -9.89 4.21 2.63
C LEU A 88 -10.82 2.99 2.55
N ALA A 89 -11.76 2.86 3.50
CA ALA A 89 -12.76 1.80 3.49
C ALA A 89 -13.73 1.93 2.30
N ALA A 90 -14.11 3.16 1.92
CA ALA A 90 -14.92 3.39 0.74
C ALA A 90 -14.19 3.00 -0.55
N LEU A 91 -12.90 3.34 -0.68
CA LEU A 91 -12.08 2.91 -1.82
C LEU A 91 -12.01 1.39 -1.93
N ALA A 92 -11.77 0.71 -0.80
CA ALA A 92 -11.73 -0.75 -0.76
C ALA A 92 -13.04 -1.38 -1.27
N ARG A 93 -14.19 -0.83 -0.87
CA ARG A 93 -15.51 -1.28 -1.37
C ARG A 93 -15.69 -1.04 -2.86
N VAL A 94 -15.32 0.13 -3.38
CA VAL A 94 -15.43 0.42 -4.82
C VAL A 94 -14.55 -0.52 -5.63
N TYR A 95 -13.31 -0.75 -5.20
CA TYR A 95 -12.40 -1.66 -5.91
C TYR A 95 -12.85 -3.11 -5.87
N THR A 96 -13.26 -3.61 -4.69
CA THR A 96 -13.78 -4.98 -4.56
C THR A 96 -15.06 -5.18 -5.37
N ALA A 97 -15.93 -4.17 -5.47
CA ALA A 97 -17.10 -4.21 -6.33
C ALA A 97 -16.72 -4.30 -7.82
N ALA A 98 -15.83 -3.43 -8.29
CA ALA A 98 -15.35 -3.48 -9.67
C ALA A 98 -14.74 -4.85 -10.03
N VAL A 99 -13.90 -5.42 -9.14
CA VAL A 99 -13.30 -6.75 -9.36
C VAL A 99 -14.37 -7.84 -9.44
N ARG A 100 -15.34 -7.84 -8.51
CA ARG A 100 -16.43 -8.83 -8.50
C ARG A 100 -17.26 -8.76 -9.79
N ASP A 101 -17.49 -7.55 -10.29
CA ASP A 101 -18.33 -7.31 -11.46
C ASP A 101 -17.54 -7.45 -12.78
N GLY A 102 -16.28 -7.90 -12.72
CA GLY A 102 -15.40 -8.11 -13.88
C GLY A 102 -14.89 -6.82 -14.52
N ALA A 103 -15.16 -5.68 -13.90
CA ALA A 103 -14.70 -4.37 -14.35
C ALA A 103 -13.28 -4.07 -13.87
N VAL A 104 -12.55 -3.24 -14.62
CA VAL A 104 -11.23 -2.75 -14.20
C VAL A 104 -11.41 -1.67 -13.14
N PRO A 105 -10.84 -1.82 -11.93
CA PRO A 105 -10.95 -0.79 -10.89
C PRO A 105 -10.25 0.50 -11.33
N SER A 106 -11.01 1.59 -11.41
CA SER A 106 -10.48 2.91 -11.75
C SER A 106 -10.25 3.74 -10.48
N ILE A 107 -8.99 4.15 -10.28
CA ILE A 107 -8.57 4.95 -9.12
C ILE A 107 -9.27 6.31 -9.11
N GLN A 108 -9.39 6.93 -10.27
CA GLN A 108 -9.93 8.27 -10.43
C GLN A 108 -11.45 8.29 -10.19
N ASP A 109 -12.16 7.28 -10.69
CA ASP A 109 -13.62 7.20 -10.53
C ASP A 109 -13.98 6.88 -9.07
N ALA A 110 -13.24 5.97 -8.44
CA ALA A 110 -13.42 5.64 -7.03
C ALA A 110 -13.19 6.86 -6.13
N TYR A 111 -12.13 7.64 -6.39
CA TYR A 111 -11.84 8.85 -5.63
C TYR A 111 -12.93 9.92 -5.83
N THR A 112 -13.37 10.14 -7.07
CA THR A 112 -14.43 11.11 -7.40
C THR A 112 -15.74 10.79 -6.67
N CYS A 113 -16.13 9.51 -6.67
CA CYS A 113 -17.31 9.04 -5.95
C CYS A 113 -17.23 9.34 -4.44
N ILE A 114 -16.05 9.16 -3.83
CA ILE A 114 -15.85 9.45 -2.40
C ILE A 114 -15.93 10.95 -2.12
N CYS A 115 -15.31 11.78 -2.95
CA CYS A 115 -15.36 13.24 -2.81
C CYS A 115 -16.80 13.74 -2.92
N GLN A 116 -17.58 13.26 -3.89
CA GLN A 116 -18.99 13.59 -4.03
C GLN A 116 -19.81 13.18 -2.80
N GLY A 117 -19.55 11.97 -2.27
CA GLY A 117 -20.20 11.50 -1.04
C GLY A 117 -19.89 12.38 0.18
N ARG A 118 -18.64 12.87 0.30
CA ARG A 118 -18.25 13.81 1.37
C ARG A 118 -18.88 15.18 1.21
N LEU A 119 -18.83 15.74 0.01
CA LEU A 119 -19.40 17.05 -0.29
C LEU A 119 -20.90 17.08 0.00
N ARG A 120 -21.63 16.03 -0.38
CA ARG A 120 -23.06 15.93 -0.09
C ARG A 120 -23.34 15.94 1.41
N ARG A 121 -22.60 15.16 2.21
CA ARG A 121 -22.76 15.16 3.67
C ARG A 121 -22.45 16.53 4.28
N ALA A 122 -21.33 17.13 3.89
CA ALA A 122 -20.95 18.45 4.37
C ALA A 122 -22.01 19.53 4.03
N TYR A 123 -22.63 19.42 2.86
CA TYR A 123 -23.74 20.29 2.47
C TYR A 123 -24.98 20.09 3.36
N GLU A 124 -25.38 18.83 3.60
CA GLU A 124 -26.51 18.48 4.47
C GLU A 124 -26.29 18.98 5.91
N ASP A 125 -25.07 18.78 6.45
CA ASP A 125 -24.69 19.23 7.79
C ASP A 125 -24.74 20.77 7.89
N ALA A 126 -24.19 21.48 6.89
CA ALA A 126 -24.18 22.94 6.87
C ALA A 126 -25.59 23.53 6.73
N ALA A 127 -26.44 22.93 5.89
CA ALA A 127 -27.83 23.34 5.72
C ALA A 127 -28.63 23.11 7.02
N GLY A 128 -28.39 22.00 7.72
CA GLY A 128 -29.01 21.70 9.01
C GLY A 128 -28.59 22.70 10.09
N ALA A 129 -27.29 23.00 10.21
CA ALA A 129 -26.79 23.98 11.17
C ALA A 129 -27.38 25.38 10.94
N PHE A 130 -27.42 25.83 9.68
CA PHE A 130 -28.05 27.10 9.32
C PHE A 130 -29.54 27.15 9.68
N ALA A 131 -30.27 26.06 9.43
CA ALA A 131 -31.70 25.98 9.75
C ALA A 131 -31.98 26.02 11.26
N GLU A 132 -31.09 25.45 12.09
CA GLU A 132 -31.20 25.52 13.55
C GLU A 132 -30.83 26.90 14.10
N GLU A 133 -29.86 27.60 13.50
CA GLU A 133 -29.45 28.95 13.91
C GLU A 133 -30.48 30.03 13.50
N MET A 134 -31.23 29.76 12.42
CA MET A 134 -32.31 30.63 11.93
C MET A 134 -33.68 30.31 12.55
N ARG A 135 -33.74 29.40 13.53
CA ARG A 135 -34.95 29.06 14.29
C ARG A 135 -35.03 29.87 15.59
#